data_AF-M1CKQ2-F1
#
_entry.id   AF-M1CKQ2-F1
#
_cell.length_a   1.000
_cell.length_b   1.000
_cell.length_c   1.000
_cell.angle_alpha   90.00
_cell.angle_beta   90.00
_cell.angle_gamma   90.00
#
_symmetry.space_group_name_H-M   'P 1'
#
loop_
_entity.id
_entity.type
_entity.pdbx_description
1 polymer ?
#
loop_
_entity_poly.entity_id
_entity_poly.type
_entity_poly.pdbx_seq_one_letter_code
_entity_poly.pdbx_strand_id
1 'polypeptide(L)'
;MKKLVVNVPNKDDADSFIGRADAYYQKRPQLLALLQELYDNYLSLADRYCQALAKNHHRRNSFPIPSFHFDHDNDDQFDKEENNGSEIVDSDAESSLSYQPPFPSTQAKLEPDMIIADLVIRSVDCEIILHELSQVDKLCNESSRKIELQESLLELLESERLILLNENARLGYKVASLMEENKGLSSESLFMKRKVAELARCMLNRREDHRVCMLSRKVEDLQGQIYGLESRNNEYYEQLLKHEEEKRSKSKMGLKGCFKVPEEAVVGNAKKGEKQKTIGAEVGKKVPKFWDRVKKLDIFLCAPEFN
;
A
#
# COMPACT_ATOMS: atom_id res chain seq x y z
N MET A 1 42.07 6.80 22.03
CA MET A 1 40.90 5.93 22.26
C MET A 1 39.69 6.82 22.57
N LYS A 2 38.76 6.94 21.62
CA LYS A 2 37.51 7.67 21.84
C LYS A 2 36.60 6.77 22.69
N LYS A 3 36.33 7.14 23.94
CA LYS A 3 35.34 6.45 24.78
C LYS A 3 33.96 6.76 24.22
N LEU A 4 33.30 5.78 23.60
CA LEU A 4 31.87 5.89 23.28
C LEU A 4 31.07 5.75 24.57
N VAL A 5 30.45 6.85 24.98
CA VAL A 5 29.46 6.88 26.06
C VAL A 5 28.18 6.24 25.51
N VAL A 6 27.85 5.05 26.00
CA VAL A 6 26.56 4.41 25.72
C VAL A 6 25.53 5.01 26.66
N ASN A 7 24.76 5.98 26.16
CA ASN A 7 23.56 6.43 26.86
C ASN A 7 22.48 5.35 26.71
N VAL A 8 22.22 4.64 27.81
CA VAL A 8 21.07 3.74 27.94
C VAL A 8 19.86 4.62 28.29
N PRO A 9 18.84 4.75 27.42
CA PRO A 9 17.63 5.49 27.76
C PRO A 9 16.86 4.78 28.88
N ASN A 10 16.28 5.59 29.79
CA ASN A 10 15.53 5.16 30.96
C ASN A 10 14.38 4.19 30.60
N LYS A 11 14.14 3.23 31.49
CA LYS A 11 13.31 2.03 31.30
C LYS A 11 11.79 2.26 31.23
N ASP A 12 11.30 3.49 31.26
CA ASP A 12 9.88 3.72 31.56
C ASP A 12 8.97 3.91 30.32
N ASP A 13 9.51 4.00 29.10
CA ASP A 13 8.73 4.05 27.83
C ASP A 13 8.91 2.79 26.95
N ALA A 14 9.61 1.76 27.45
CA ALA A 14 10.18 0.66 26.65
C ALA A 14 9.32 -0.62 26.56
N ASP A 15 8.03 -0.57 26.89
CA ASP A 15 7.16 -1.77 26.93
C ASP A 15 6.28 -1.97 25.68
N SER A 16 6.44 -1.18 24.63
CA SER A 16 5.79 -1.44 23.33
C SER A 16 6.71 -2.19 22.37
N PHE A 17 6.18 -3.24 21.73
CA PHE A 17 6.88 -4.03 20.70
C PHE A 17 7.47 -3.15 19.58
N ILE A 18 6.74 -2.11 19.18
CA ILE A 18 7.15 -1.15 18.15
C ILE A 18 8.40 -0.38 18.60
N GLY A 19 8.44 0.08 19.85
CA GLY A 19 9.60 0.79 20.42
C GLY A 19 10.85 -0.08 20.49
N ARG A 20 10.70 -1.39 20.79
CA ARG A 20 11.81 -2.34 20.77
C ARG A 20 12.33 -2.60 19.35
N ALA A 21 11.44 -2.74 18.38
CA ALA A 21 11.83 -2.92 16.98
C ALA A 21 12.57 -1.68 16.46
N ASP A 22 12.05 -0.49 16.73
CA ASP A 22 12.65 0.76 16.25
C ASP A 22 14.03 1.00 16.90
N ALA A 23 14.17 0.75 18.21
CA ALA A 23 15.47 0.79 18.88
C ALA A 23 16.47 -0.23 18.31
N TYR A 24 16.03 -1.44 17.96
CA TYR A 24 16.88 -2.45 17.33
C TYR A 24 17.38 -1.99 15.95
N TYR A 25 16.47 -1.50 15.09
CA TYR A 25 16.85 -1.04 13.75
C TYR A 25 17.72 0.23 13.78
N GLN A 26 17.60 1.08 14.79
CA GLN A 26 18.48 2.24 14.99
C GLN A 26 19.89 1.85 15.48
N LYS A 27 20.01 0.80 16.31
CA LYS A 27 21.30 0.35 16.85
C LYS A 27 22.05 -0.59 15.91
N ARG A 28 21.34 -1.30 15.03
CA ARG A 28 21.93 -2.27 14.09
C ARG A 28 23.01 -1.68 13.17
N PRO A 29 22.86 -0.49 12.55
CA PRO A 29 23.91 0.11 11.74
C PRO A 29 25.19 0.41 12.53
N GLN A 30 25.05 0.85 13.79
CA GLN A 30 26.20 1.16 14.67
C GLN A 30 26.98 -0.11 15.03
N LEU A 31 26.26 -1.22 15.26
CA LEU A 31 26.87 -2.52 15.53
C LEU A 31 27.59 -3.08 14.28
N LEU A 32 26.97 -2.96 13.10
CA LEU A 32 27.58 -3.38 11.85
C LEU A 32 28.85 -2.58 11.53
N ALA A 33 28.81 -1.25 11.73
CA ALA A 33 29.98 -0.40 11.55
C ALA A 33 31.13 -0.78 12.50
N LEU A 34 30.82 -1.07 13.77
CA LEU A 34 31.82 -1.54 14.73
C LEU A 34 32.43 -2.90 14.32
N LEU A 35 31.60 -3.83 13.85
CA LEU A 35 32.05 -5.15 13.45
C LEU A 35 32.96 -5.08 12.20
N GLN A 36 32.62 -4.22 11.25
CA GLN A 36 33.45 -3.90 10.09
C GLN A 36 34.80 -3.31 10.52
N GLU A 37 34.78 -2.31 11.42
CA GLU A 37 36.01 -1.68 11.93
C GLU A 37 36.91 -2.69 12.67
N LEU A 38 36.33 -3.60 13.45
CA LEU A 38 37.09 -4.67 14.12
C LEU A 38 37.68 -5.67 13.12
N TYR A 39 36.92 -6.05 12.10
CA TYR A 39 37.37 -6.94 11.04
C TYR A 39 38.52 -6.32 10.23
N ASP A 40 38.40 -5.07 9.81
CA ASP A 40 39.42 -4.35 9.05
C ASP A 40 40.70 -4.17 9.89
N ASN A 41 40.56 -3.88 11.18
CA ASN A 41 41.69 -3.79 12.11
C ASN A 41 42.37 -5.15 12.32
N TYR A 42 41.61 -6.23 12.41
CA TYR A 42 42.15 -7.58 12.50
C TYR A 42 42.92 -7.94 11.23
N LEU A 43 42.37 -7.68 10.04
CA LEU A 43 43.06 -7.86 8.77
C LEU A 43 44.35 -7.05 8.72
N SER A 44 44.30 -5.77 9.09
CA SER A 44 45.50 -4.90 9.12
C SER A 44 46.56 -5.40 10.11
N LEU A 45 46.16 -6.00 11.23
CA LEU A 45 47.07 -6.58 12.20
C LEU A 45 47.70 -7.88 11.67
N ALA A 46 46.89 -8.77 11.09
CA ALA A 46 47.34 -10.00 10.46
C ALA A 46 48.31 -9.71 9.32
N ASP A 47 47.99 -8.74 8.46
CA ASP A 47 48.83 -8.37 7.32
C ASP A 47 50.16 -7.77 7.78
N ARG A 48 50.17 -6.93 8.83
CA ARG A 48 51.42 -6.45 9.46
C ARG A 48 52.24 -7.58 10.09
N TYR A 49 51.59 -8.58 10.67
CA TYR A 49 52.26 -9.74 11.25
C TYR A 49 52.93 -10.58 10.14
N CYS A 50 52.21 -10.87 9.05
CA CYS A 50 52.73 -11.54 7.86
C CYS A 50 53.90 -10.75 7.25
N GLN A 51 53.77 -9.43 7.11
CA GLN A 51 54.85 -8.57 6.62
C GLN A 51 56.06 -8.53 7.58
N ALA A 52 55.85 -8.58 8.91
CA ALA A 52 56.94 -8.64 9.87
C ALA A 52 57.69 -9.97 9.82
N LEU A 53 56.98 -11.09 9.65
CA LEU A 53 57.57 -12.40 9.37
C LEU A 53 58.40 -12.37 8.08
N ALA A 54 57.84 -11.87 6.97
CA ALA A 54 58.55 -11.76 5.70
C ALA A 54 59.80 -10.87 5.78
N LYS A 55 59.72 -9.71 6.47
CA LYS A 55 60.87 -8.82 6.70
C LYS A 55 61.95 -9.46 7.58
N ASN A 56 61.58 -10.31 8.54
CA ASN A 56 62.54 -11.07 9.34
C ASN A 56 63.22 -12.19 8.53
N HIS A 57 62.54 -12.78 7.54
CA HIS A 57 63.14 -13.74 6.61
C HIS A 57 64.08 -13.07 5.58
N HIS A 58 63.80 -11.84 5.14
CA HIS A 58 64.69 -11.10 4.24
C HIS A 58 65.99 -10.58 4.89
N ARG A 59 66.10 -10.56 6.23
CA ARG A 59 67.39 -10.29 6.91
C ARG A 59 68.30 -11.51 7.03
N ARG A 60 67.82 -12.73 6.73
CA ARG A 60 68.60 -13.96 6.86
C ARG A 60 68.95 -14.66 5.55
N ASN A 61 68.32 -14.29 4.43
CA ASN A 61 68.58 -14.90 3.12
C ASN A 61 68.98 -13.86 2.08
N SER A 62 70.24 -13.46 2.09
CA SER A 62 70.92 -12.88 0.93
C SER A 62 71.60 -14.01 0.14
N PHE A 63 70.85 -14.68 -0.72
CA PHE A 63 71.41 -15.44 -1.83
C PHE A 63 70.53 -15.21 -3.08
N PRO A 64 71.09 -14.71 -4.19
CA PRO A 64 70.37 -14.52 -5.44
C PRO A 64 70.44 -15.79 -6.30
N ILE A 65 69.38 -16.17 -7.01
CA ILE A 65 69.32 -17.14 -8.13
C ILE A 65 67.85 -17.25 -8.60
N PRO A 66 67.52 -17.47 -9.89
CA PRO A 66 67.50 -16.46 -10.94
C PRO A 66 66.12 -16.34 -11.61
N SER A 67 65.93 -15.23 -12.34
CA SER A 67 64.80 -14.99 -13.23
C SER A 67 64.66 -16.10 -14.28
N PHE A 68 63.51 -16.79 -14.31
CA PHE A 68 63.06 -17.55 -15.47
C PHE A 68 62.04 -16.72 -16.23
N HIS A 69 62.50 -16.26 -17.38
CA HIS A 69 61.79 -15.62 -18.47
C HIS A 69 60.86 -16.64 -19.11
N PHE A 70 59.57 -16.32 -19.24
CA PHE A 70 58.73 -16.81 -20.32
C PHE A 70 57.85 -15.65 -20.76
N ASP A 71 58.23 -15.04 -21.89
CA ASP A 71 57.31 -14.25 -22.69
C ASP A 71 56.34 -15.22 -23.37
N HIS A 72 55.06 -15.03 -23.15
CA HIS A 72 54.06 -15.35 -24.16
C HIS A 72 52.88 -14.37 -24.01
N ASP A 73 52.95 -13.28 -24.77
CA ASP A 73 51.77 -12.49 -25.12
C ASP A 73 50.79 -13.39 -25.88
N ASN A 74 49.53 -13.45 -25.45
CA ASN A 74 48.34 -13.28 -26.28
C ASN A 74 47.09 -13.21 -25.38
N ASP A 75 46.20 -12.30 -25.77
CA ASP A 75 45.07 -11.75 -25.03
C ASP A 75 43.88 -12.69 -24.76
N ASP A 76 43.06 -12.23 -23.81
CA ASP A 76 41.61 -12.37 -23.67
C ASP A 76 40.96 -13.59 -22.96
N GLN A 77 40.58 -13.30 -21.70
CA GLN A 77 39.19 -13.24 -21.22
C GLN A 77 38.49 -14.54 -20.71
N PHE A 78 38.38 -14.55 -19.36
CA PHE A 78 37.29 -15.03 -18.49
C PHE A 78 37.10 -16.53 -18.16
N ASP A 79 37.18 -16.76 -16.83
CA ASP A 79 36.39 -17.64 -15.96
C ASP A 79 36.23 -19.10 -16.35
N LYS A 80 37.09 -19.95 -15.73
CA LYS A 80 36.68 -21.27 -15.24
C LYS A 80 37.34 -21.57 -13.91
N GLU A 81 36.51 -21.59 -12.86
CA GLU A 81 36.75 -22.38 -11.66
C GLU A 81 36.91 -23.85 -12.05
N GLU A 82 38.10 -24.40 -11.91
CA GLU A 82 38.28 -25.82 -11.64
C GLU A 82 39.05 -25.98 -10.34
N ASN A 83 38.27 -26.33 -9.32
CA ASN A 83 38.64 -27.03 -8.12
C ASN A 83 39.53 -28.24 -8.44
N ASN A 84 40.84 -28.00 -8.61
CA ASN A 84 41.85 -29.04 -8.54
C ASN A 84 42.34 -29.13 -7.10
N GLY A 85 42.09 -30.30 -6.50
CA GLY A 85 42.53 -30.67 -5.17
C GLY A 85 44.02 -30.41 -5.00
N SER A 86 44.32 -29.32 -4.31
CA SER A 86 45.64 -29.11 -3.72
C SER A 86 45.71 -30.01 -2.51
N GLU A 87 46.34 -31.16 -2.73
CA GLU A 87 47.00 -32.00 -1.74
C GLU A 87 47.53 -31.12 -0.60
N ILE A 88 46.83 -31.15 0.55
CA ILE A 88 47.30 -30.55 1.79
C ILE A 88 48.47 -31.42 2.21
N VAL A 89 49.67 -30.95 1.91
CA VAL A 89 50.90 -31.46 2.49
C VAL A 89 50.88 -31.00 3.95
N ASP A 90 50.19 -31.75 4.81
CA ASP A 90 50.36 -31.66 6.26
C ASP A 90 51.82 -31.97 6.54
N SER A 91 52.60 -30.91 6.73
CA SER A 91 53.97 -31.01 7.17
C SER A 91 53.97 -31.39 8.64
N ASP A 92 53.83 -32.68 8.92
CA ASP A 92 54.26 -33.30 10.16
C ASP A 92 55.79 -33.17 10.24
N ALA A 93 56.23 -31.99 10.67
CA ALA A 93 57.58 -31.79 11.16
C ALA A 93 57.70 -32.42 12.55
N GLU A 94 57.59 -33.75 12.63
CA GLU A 94 58.19 -34.52 13.71
C GLU A 94 59.71 -34.34 13.61
N SER A 95 60.22 -33.26 14.20
CA SER A 95 61.64 -33.12 14.50
C SER A 95 61.99 -34.13 15.59
N SER A 96 62.17 -35.38 15.18
CA SER A 96 62.77 -36.43 16.00
C SER A 96 64.24 -36.08 16.21
N LEU A 97 64.51 -35.31 17.26
CA LEU A 97 65.82 -35.20 17.87
C LEU A 97 66.17 -36.61 18.40
N SER A 98 66.96 -37.35 17.62
CA SER A 98 67.57 -38.62 18.02
C SER A 98 68.41 -38.40 19.28
N TYR A 99 67.79 -38.62 20.44
CA TYR A 99 68.51 -38.76 21.71
C TYR A 99 68.99 -40.21 21.78
N GLN A 100 70.18 -40.47 21.24
CA GLN A 100 70.87 -41.72 21.47
C GLN A 100 71.43 -41.69 22.90
N PRO A 101 70.89 -42.50 23.85
CA PRO A 101 71.47 -42.54 25.18
C PRO A 101 72.86 -43.19 25.08
N PRO A 102 73.86 -42.71 25.82
CA PRO A 102 75.16 -43.37 25.85
C PRO A 102 74.95 -44.77 26.44
N PHE A 103 75.18 -45.81 25.62
CA PHE A 103 75.24 -47.19 26.10
C PHE A 103 76.32 -47.28 27.18
N PRO A 104 76.00 -47.72 28.42
CA PRO A 104 77.02 -48.18 29.33
C PRO A 104 77.44 -49.57 28.87
N SER A 105 78.58 -49.64 28.19
CA SER A 105 79.41 -50.82 28.08
C SER A 105 79.83 -51.25 29.49
N THR A 106 79.07 -52.16 30.11
CA THR A 106 79.54 -53.05 31.18
C THR A 106 78.48 -54.10 31.44
N GLN A 107 78.92 -55.33 31.70
CA GLN A 107 78.10 -56.44 32.19
C GLN A 107 77.32 -56.01 33.45
N ALA A 108 76.15 -55.42 33.28
CA ALA A 108 75.26 -55.09 34.37
C ALA A 108 74.38 -56.30 34.61
N LYS A 109 74.58 -56.94 35.76
CA LYS A 109 73.59 -57.77 36.42
C LYS A 109 72.23 -57.09 36.23
N LEU A 110 71.32 -57.70 35.46
CA LEU A 110 69.94 -57.24 35.33
C LEU A 110 69.36 -57.27 36.75
N GLU A 111 69.44 -56.15 37.45
CA GLU A 111 68.86 -56.01 38.78
C GLU A 111 67.35 -56.14 38.59
N PRO A 112 66.72 -57.18 39.16
CA PRO A 112 65.29 -57.44 39.00
C PRO A 112 64.44 -56.21 39.32
N ASP A 113 64.91 -55.41 40.28
CA ASP A 113 64.26 -54.20 40.77
C ASP A 113 64.10 -53.12 39.69
N MET A 114 65.03 -53.01 38.74
CA MET A 114 64.93 -52.02 37.65
C MET A 114 63.92 -52.44 36.59
N ILE A 115 63.79 -53.74 36.34
CA ILE A 115 62.76 -54.31 35.45
C ILE A 115 61.38 -54.15 36.09
N ILE A 116 61.28 -54.39 37.40
CA ILE A 116 60.04 -54.20 38.17
C ILE A 116 59.62 -52.73 38.16
N ALA A 117 60.56 -51.80 38.36
CA ALA A 117 60.28 -50.37 38.30
C ALA A 117 59.78 -49.93 36.91
N ASP A 118 60.43 -50.38 35.82
CA ASP A 118 59.97 -50.09 34.46
C ASP A 118 58.58 -50.67 34.19
N LEU A 119 58.30 -51.91 34.63
CA LEU A 119 56.98 -52.53 34.49
C LEU A 119 55.89 -51.75 35.24
N VAL A 120 56.18 -51.27 36.45
CA VAL A 120 55.23 -50.47 37.26
C VAL A 120 54.99 -49.10 36.62
N ILE A 121 56.05 -48.43 36.14
CA ILE A 121 55.92 -47.16 35.41
C ILE A 121 55.04 -47.36 34.18
N ARG A 122 55.34 -48.40 33.38
CA ARG A 122 54.58 -48.77 32.17
C ARG A 122 53.13 -49.14 32.50
N SER A 123 52.84 -49.77 33.63
CA SER A 123 51.46 -50.11 34.00
C SER A 123 50.65 -48.86 34.37
N VAL A 124 51.25 -47.95 35.15
CA VAL A 124 50.62 -46.68 35.52
C VAL A 124 50.40 -45.80 34.29
N ASP A 125 51.38 -45.72 33.39
CA ASP A 125 51.23 -44.98 32.12
C ASP A 125 50.08 -45.54 31.27
N CYS A 126 49.94 -46.87 31.19
CA CYS A 126 48.81 -47.51 30.52
C CYS A 126 47.46 -47.14 31.15
N GLU A 127 47.37 -47.10 32.49
CA GLU A 127 46.15 -46.70 33.19
C GLU A 127 45.78 -45.23 32.94
N ILE A 128 46.76 -44.33 32.92
CA ILE A 128 46.57 -42.91 32.60
C ILE A 128 46.02 -42.76 31.18
N ILE A 129 46.67 -43.40 30.20
CA ILE A 129 46.24 -43.34 28.79
C ILE A 129 44.83 -43.91 28.63
N LEU A 130 44.51 -45.02 29.29
CA LEU A 130 43.15 -45.59 29.26
C LEU A 130 42.10 -44.63 29.83
N HIS A 131 42.41 -43.94 30.92
CA HIS A 131 41.51 -42.95 31.50
C HIS A 131 41.32 -41.75 30.58
N GLU A 132 42.39 -41.23 29.99
CA GLU A 132 42.34 -40.13 29.00
C GLU A 132 41.52 -40.52 27.77
N LEU A 133 41.75 -41.72 27.22
CA LEU A 133 40.96 -42.26 26.11
C LEU A 133 39.47 -42.36 26.46
N SER A 134 39.13 -42.84 27.66
CA SER A 134 37.74 -42.90 28.12
C SER A 134 37.09 -41.51 28.23
N GLN A 135 37.84 -40.49 28.61
CA GLN A 135 37.33 -39.12 28.67
C GLN A 135 37.10 -38.54 27.27
N VAL A 136 38.05 -38.74 26.35
CA VAL A 136 37.94 -38.30 24.96
C VAL A 136 36.76 -38.98 24.27
N ASP A 137 36.57 -40.29 24.49
CA ASP A 137 35.43 -41.03 23.93
C ASP A 137 34.09 -40.44 24.38
N LYS A 138 33.93 -40.10 25.66
CA LYS A 138 32.73 -39.42 26.17
C LYS A 138 32.50 -38.07 25.48
N LEU A 139 33.54 -37.25 25.34
CA LEU A 139 33.44 -35.96 24.67
C LEU A 139 33.11 -36.10 23.18
N CYS A 140 33.68 -37.08 22.50
CA CYS A 140 33.34 -37.40 21.11
C CYS A 140 31.88 -37.82 20.96
N ASN A 141 31.38 -38.66 21.87
CA ASN A 141 29.98 -39.09 21.88
C ASN A 141 29.02 -37.91 22.16
N GLU A 142 29.35 -37.05 23.11
CA GLU A 142 28.59 -35.81 23.37
C GLU A 142 28.60 -34.86 22.18
N SER A 143 29.75 -34.72 21.52
CA SER A 143 29.90 -33.91 20.30
C SER A 143 29.07 -34.48 19.14
N SER A 144 29.13 -35.80 18.91
CA SER A 144 28.34 -36.50 17.88
C SER A 144 26.86 -36.26 18.09
N ARG A 145 26.36 -36.47 19.32
CA ARG A 145 24.96 -36.24 19.66
C ARG A 145 24.55 -34.78 19.46
N LYS A 146 25.44 -33.83 19.76
CA LYS A 146 25.17 -32.41 19.52
C LYS A 146 25.05 -32.09 18.04
N ILE A 147 25.91 -32.67 17.20
CA ILE A 147 25.86 -32.52 15.74
C ILE A 147 24.55 -33.09 15.20
N GLU A 148 24.17 -34.31 15.60
CA GLU A 148 22.90 -34.94 15.18
C GLU A 148 21.66 -34.09 15.55
N LEU A 149 21.65 -33.50 16.75
CA LEU A 149 20.57 -32.59 17.17
C LEU A 149 20.55 -31.29 16.34
N GLN A 150 21.73 -30.77 15.99
CA GLN A 150 21.84 -29.58 15.15
C GLN A 150 21.38 -29.86 13.72
N GLU A 151 21.71 -31.02 13.17
CA GLU A 151 21.24 -31.48 11.86
C GLU A 151 19.72 -31.65 11.85
N SER A 152 19.15 -32.31 12.87
CA SER A 152 17.70 -32.50 13.00
C SER A 152 16.94 -31.16 13.09
N LEU A 153 17.50 -30.19 13.82
CA LEU A 153 16.93 -28.84 13.91
C LEU A 153 16.97 -28.12 12.55
N LEU A 154 18.07 -28.27 11.82
CA LEU A 154 18.23 -27.68 10.50
C LEU A 154 17.22 -28.26 9.52
N GLU A 155 17.05 -29.58 9.49
CA GLU A 155 16.04 -30.25 8.64
C GLU A 155 14.62 -29.76 8.96
N LEU A 156 14.28 -29.61 10.23
CA LEU A 156 12.98 -29.09 10.65
C LEU A 156 12.77 -27.65 10.15
N LEU A 157 13.75 -26.77 10.34
CA LEU A 157 13.69 -25.39 9.87
C LEU A 157 13.61 -25.30 8.34
N GLU A 158 14.31 -26.17 7.61
CA GLU A 158 14.21 -26.25 6.16
C GLU A 158 12.83 -26.71 5.70
N SER A 159 12.23 -27.67 6.40
CA SER A 159 10.86 -28.13 6.12
C SER A 159 9.82 -27.04 6.38
N GLU A 160 9.95 -26.30 7.49
CA GLU A 160 9.07 -25.15 7.79
C GLU A 160 9.22 -24.05 6.76
N ARG A 161 10.46 -23.74 6.35
CA ARG A 161 10.74 -22.78 5.27
C ARG A 161 10.04 -23.19 3.97
N LEU A 162 10.09 -24.47 3.61
CA LEU A 162 9.46 -24.99 2.40
C LEU A 162 7.94 -24.90 2.47
N ILE A 163 7.33 -25.23 3.61
CA ILE A 163 5.89 -25.11 3.84
C ILE A 163 5.45 -23.65 3.71
N LEU A 164 6.16 -22.72 4.37
CA LEU A 164 5.86 -21.29 4.31
C LEU A 164 6.00 -20.73 2.89
N LEU A 165 7.01 -21.18 2.15
CA LEU A 165 7.21 -20.76 0.76
C LEU A 165 6.06 -21.25 -0.14
N ASN A 166 5.60 -22.48 0.06
CA ASN A 166 4.45 -23.03 -0.66
C ASN A 166 3.16 -22.25 -0.33
N GLU A 167 2.91 -22.01 0.95
CA GLU A 167 1.74 -21.27 1.41
C GLU A 167 1.73 -19.83 0.88
N ASN A 168 2.88 -19.16 0.87
CA ASN A 168 3.03 -17.83 0.25
C ASN A 168 2.73 -17.85 -1.25
N ALA A 169 3.19 -18.87 -1.98
CA ALA A 169 2.86 -19.02 -3.40
C ALA A 169 1.34 -19.21 -3.59
N ARG A 170 0.73 -20.09 -2.80
CA ARG A 170 -0.73 -20.34 -2.82
C ARG A 170 -1.54 -19.08 -2.53
N LEU A 171 -1.15 -18.32 -1.51
CA LEU A 171 -1.77 -17.04 -1.17
C LEU A 171 -1.57 -16.02 -2.29
N GLY A 172 -0.38 -15.99 -2.90
CA GLY A 172 -0.09 -15.17 -4.08
C GLY A 172 -1.06 -15.43 -5.24
N TYR A 173 -1.30 -16.69 -5.58
CA TYR A 173 -2.30 -17.06 -6.60
C TYR A 173 -3.72 -16.62 -6.22
N LYS A 174 -4.11 -16.80 -4.95
CA LYS A 174 -5.43 -16.39 -4.47
C LYS A 174 -5.61 -14.87 -4.55
N VAL A 175 -4.61 -14.10 -4.17
CA VAL A 175 -4.62 -12.64 -4.27
C VAL A 175 -4.72 -12.20 -5.73
N ALA A 176 -3.92 -12.80 -6.62
CA ALA A 176 -3.96 -12.50 -8.05
C ALA A 176 -5.35 -12.76 -8.67
N SER A 177 -5.96 -13.91 -8.35
CA SER A 177 -7.30 -14.28 -8.81
C SER A 177 -8.37 -13.30 -8.30
N LEU A 178 -8.37 -12.97 -7.00
CA LEU A 178 -9.31 -12.00 -6.44
C LEU A 178 -9.12 -10.60 -7.02
N MET A 179 -7.89 -10.21 -7.32
CA MET A 179 -7.58 -8.92 -7.94
C MET A 179 -8.12 -8.81 -9.37
N GLU A 180 -8.05 -9.90 -10.14
CA GLU A 180 -8.62 -9.98 -11.49
C GLU A 180 -10.16 -9.91 -11.45
N GLU A 181 -10.80 -10.67 -10.55
CA GLU A 181 -12.26 -10.62 -10.35
C GLU A 181 -12.73 -9.22 -9.96
N ASN A 182 -12.05 -8.57 -9.02
CA ASN A 182 -12.38 -7.21 -8.58
C ASN A 182 -12.22 -6.19 -9.72
N LYS A 183 -11.19 -6.33 -10.56
CA LYS A 183 -11.04 -5.54 -11.77
C LYS A 183 -12.22 -5.75 -12.73
N GLY A 184 -12.66 -6.98 -12.92
CA GLY A 184 -13.86 -7.33 -13.68
C GLY A 184 -15.12 -6.65 -13.14
N LEU A 185 -15.42 -6.84 -11.84
CA LEU A 185 -16.56 -6.23 -11.16
C LEU A 185 -16.54 -4.70 -11.22
N SER A 186 -15.37 -4.08 -11.08
CA SER A 186 -15.22 -2.63 -11.20
C SER A 186 -15.60 -2.14 -12.61
N SER A 187 -15.17 -2.87 -13.65
CA SER A 187 -15.54 -2.55 -15.04
C SER A 187 -17.03 -2.73 -15.32
N GLU A 188 -17.65 -3.78 -14.77
CA GLU A 188 -19.08 -4.05 -14.90
C GLU A 188 -19.93 -3.00 -14.17
N SER A 189 -19.55 -2.65 -12.94
CA SER A 189 -20.19 -1.60 -12.15
C SER A 189 -20.16 -0.26 -12.89
N LEU A 190 -19.02 0.07 -13.49
CA LEU A 190 -18.86 1.29 -14.27
C LEU A 190 -19.72 1.26 -15.54
N PHE A 191 -19.76 0.14 -16.25
CA PHE A 191 -20.65 -0.05 -17.40
C PHE A 191 -22.12 0.14 -17.02
N MET A 192 -22.57 -0.49 -15.94
CA MET A 192 -23.94 -0.38 -15.45
C MET A 192 -24.27 1.06 -15.06
N LYS A 193 -23.35 1.76 -14.39
CA LYS A 193 -23.50 3.19 -14.06
C LYS A 193 -23.68 4.05 -15.32
N ARG A 194 -22.93 3.78 -16.40
CA ARG A 194 -23.12 4.47 -17.69
C ARG A 194 -24.50 4.18 -18.28
N LYS A 195 -24.95 2.92 -18.26
CA LYS A 195 -26.25 2.52 -18.80
C LYS A 195 -27.42 3.13 -18.04
N VAL A 196 -27.35 3.16 -16.72
CA VAL A 196 -28.34 3.85 -15.87
C VAL A 196 -28.37 5.35 -16.19
N ALA A 197 -27.20 5.99 -16.36
CA ALA A 197 -27.14 7.41 -16.72
C ALA A 197 -27.70 7.69 -18.13
N GLU A 198 -27.44 6.82 -19.11
CA GLU A 198 -28.06 6.90 -20.45
C GLU A 198 -29.59 6.79 -20.36
N LEU A 199 -30.09 5.81 -19.61
CA LEU A 199 -31.52 5.62 -19.42
C LEU A 199 -32.16 6.85 -18.76
N ALA A 200 -31.54 7.42 -17.73
CA ALA A 200 -32.01 8.63 -17.07
C ALA A 200 -32.12 9.81 -18.06
N ARG A 201 -31.13 9.99 -18.95
CA ARG A 201 -31.18 11.02 -20.00
C ARG A 201 -32.34 10.78 -20.98
N CYS A 202 -32.52 9.55 -21.45
CA CYS A 202 -33.63 9.20 -22.35
C CYS A 202 -35.00 9.48 -21.71
N MET A 203 -35.16 9.17 -20.42
CA MET A 203 -36.40 9.43 -19.69
C MET A 203 -36.69 10.93 -19.54
N LEU A 204 -35.66 11.76 -19.31
CA LEU A 204 -35.82 13.21 -19.25
C LEU A 204 -36.24 13.80 -20.60
N ASN A 205 -35.59 13.38 -21.70
CA ASN A 205 -35.97 13.82 -23.03
C ASN A 205 -37.43 13.48 -23.35
N ARG A 206 -37.88 12.25 -23.05
CA ARG A 206 -39.29 11.86 -23.28
C ARG A 206 -40.29 12.71 -22.50
N ARG A 207 -39.95 13.13 -21.28
CA ARG A 207 -40.82 14.03 -20.48
C ARG A 207 -40.90 15.41 -21.11
N GLU A 208 -39.77 15.92 -21.59
CA GLU A 208 -39.73 17.21 -22.27
C GLU A 208 -40.52 17.17 -23.58
N ASP A 209 -40.31 16.15 -24.41
CA ASP A 209 -41.06 15.95 -25.67
C ASP A 209 -42.58 15.89 -25.43
N HIS A 210 -43.00 15.17 -24.39
CA HIS A 210 -44.41 15.11 -24.01
C HIS A 210 -44.95 16.50 -23.60
N ARG A 211 -44.17 17.27 -22.83
CA ARG A 211 -44.54 18.61 -22.40
C ARG A 211 -44.65 19.57 -23.58
N VAL A 212 -43.70 19.51 -24.51
CA VAL A 212 -43.71 20.29 -25.76
C VAL A 212 -44.95 19.95 -26.57
N CYS A 213 -45.26 18.67 -26.76
CA CYS A 213 -46.45 18.23 -27.48
C CYS A 213 -47.75 18.78 -26.86
N MET A 214 -47.89 18.71 -25.53
CA MET A 214 -49.06 19.25 -24.82
C MET A 214 -49.19 20.77 -24.97
N LEU A 215 -48.06 21.50 -24.94
CA LEU A 215 -48.04 22.94 -25.12
C LEU A 215 -48.37 23.34 -26.56
N SER A 216 -47.81 22.65 -27.56
CA SER A 216 -48.12 22.89 -28.98
C SER A 216 -49.61 22.78 -29.26
N ARG A 217 -50.25 21.72 -28.74
CA ARG A 217 -51.71 21.54 -28.90
C ARG A 217 -52.52 22.68 -28.26
N LYS A 218 -52.10 23.15 -27.09
CA LYS A 218 -52.75 24.29 -26.42
C LYS A 218 -52.55 25.61 -27.20
N VAL A 219 -51.38 25.79 -27.82
CA VAL A 219 -51.12 26.95 -28.69
C VAL A 219 -52.03 26.92 -29.90
N GLU A 220 -52.19 25.76 -30.55
CA GLU A 220 -53.10 25.58 -31.69
C GLU A 220 -54.55 25.89 -31.30
N ASP A 221 -55.03 25.37 -30.16
CA ASP A 221 -56.39 25.65 -29.66
C ASP A 221 -56.61 27.15 -29.40
N LEU A 222 -55.62 27.83 -28.81
CA LEU A 222 -55.69 29.28 -28.55
C LEU A 222 -55.63 30.09 -29.85
N GLN A 223 -54.82 29.69 -30.82
CA GLN A 223 -54.77 30.33 -32.14
C GLN A 223 -56.13 30.21 -32.85
N GLY A 224 -56.77 29.04 -32.79
CA GLY A 224 -58.13 28.85 -33.33
C GLY A 224 -59.16 29.76 -32.65
N GLN A 225 -59.07 29.94 -31.33
CA GLN A 225 -59.94 30.88 -30.59
C GLN A 225 -59.71 32.34 -30.99
N ILE A 226 -58.46 32.76 -31.14
CA ILE A 226 -58.09 34.11 -31.60
C ILE A 226 -58.67 34.35 -32.99
N TYR A 227 -58.43 33.42 -33.93
CA TYR A 227 -58.96 33.54 -35.28
C TYR A 227 -60.50 33.64 -35.30
N GLY A 228 -61.20 32.82 -34.50
CA GLY A 228 -62.65 32.90 -34.38
C GLY A 228 -63.16 34.19 -33.71
N LEU A 229 -62.38 34.80 -32.81
CA LEU A 229 -62.68 36.12 -32.25
C LEU A 229 -62.44 37.23 -33.27
N GLU A 230 -61.34 37.17 -34.01
CA GLU A 230 -61.01 38.12 -35.08
C GLU A 230 -62.08 38.13 -36.17
N SER A 231 -62.54 36.95 -36.63
CA SER A 231 -63.63 36.84 -37.60
C SER A 231 -64.91 37.52 -37.11
N ARG A 232 -65.36 37.20 -35.88
CA ARG A 232 -66.57 37.82 -35.30
C ARG A 232 -66.42 39.31 -35.08
N ASN A 233 -65.23 39.78 -34.70
CA ASN A 233 -64.96 41.19 -34.52
C ASN A 233 -65.00 41.93 -35.86
N ASN A 234 -64.43 41.34 -36.92
CA ASN A 234 -64.48 41.90 -38.26
C ASN A 234 -65.92 41.99 -38.78
N GLU A 235 -66.74 40.95 -38.60
CA GLU A 235 -68.17 40.97 -38.90
C GLU A 235 -68.90 42.08 -38.14
N TYR A 236 -68.56 42.29 -36.87
CA TYR A 236 -69.14 43.36 -36.05
C TYR A 236 -68.78 44.76 -36.60
N TYR A 237 -67.53 44.97 -37.02
CA TYR A 237 -67.12 46.22 -37.66
C TYR A 237 -67.83 46.44 -39.00
N GLU A 238 -67.99 45.41 -39.82
CA GLU A 238 -68.76 45.51 -41.07
C GLU A 238 -70.22 45.91 -40.82
N GLN A 239 -70.86 45.33 -39.80
CA GLN A 239 -72.22 45.69 -39.41
C GLN A 239 -72.31 47.16 -38.94
N LEU A 240 -71.34 47.62 -38.14
CA LEU A 240 -71.25 49.02 -37.71
C LEU A 240 -71.11 49.97 -38.91
N LEU A 241 -70.26 49.66 -39.88
CA LEU A 241 -70.07 50.47 -41.08
C LEU A 241 -71.35 50.55 -41.92
N LYS A 242 -72.04 49.43 -42.14
CA LYS A 242 -73.34 49.40 -42.85
C LYS A 242 -74.37 50.28 -42.13
N HIS A 243 -74.48 50.18 -40.81
CA HIS A 243 -75.40 50.99 -40.04
C HIS A 243 -75.03 52.50 -40.04
N GLU A 244 -73.75 52.85 -40.09
CA GLU A 244 -73.31 54.24 -40.25
C GLU A 244 -73.62 54.79 -41.66
N GLU A 245 -73.44 54.00 -42.71
CA GLU A 245 -73.83 54.35 -44.08
C GLU A 245 -75.36 54.52 -44.21
N GLU A 246 -76.15 53.65 -43.59
CA GLU A 246 -77.61 53.78 -43.50
C GLU A 246 -78.02 55.05 -42.75
N LYS A 247 -77.31 55.43 -41.68
CA LYS A 247 -77.55 56.68 -40.96
C LYS A 247 -77.15 57.90 -41.78
N ARG A 248 -76.02 57.86 -42.50
CA ARG A 248 -75.59 58.95 -43.38
C ARG A 248 -76.55 59.16 -44.55
N SER A 249 -77.05 58.07 -45.15
CA SER A 249 -78.07 58.13 -46.21
C SER A 249 -79.43 58.64 -45.68
N LYS A 250 -79.83 58.29 -44.45
CA LYS A 250 -81.00 58.89 -43.76
C LYS A 250 -80.78 60.37 -43.39
N SER A 251 -79.57 60.78 -43.00
CA SER A 251 -79.25 62.18 -42.67
C SER A 251 -79.20 63.10 -43.89
N LYS A 252 -78.85 62.58 -45.08
CA LYS A 252 -78.94 63.31 -46.36
C LYS A 252 -80.40 63.55 -46.81
N MET A 253 -81.36 62.80 -46.27
CA MET A 253 -82.79 62.89 -46.60
C MET A 253 -83.62 63.68 -45.58
N GLY A 254 -83.00 64.34 -44.59
CA GLY A 254 -83.72 64.94 -43.46
C GLY A 254 -83.10 66.21 -42.92
N LEU A 255 -83.09 67.29 -43.71
CA LEU A 255 -82.94 68.65 -43.19
C LEU A 255 -84.22 69.47 -43.46
N LYS A 256 -85.28 69.19 -42.69
CA LYS A 256 -86.35 70.16 -42.43
C LYS A 256 -86.92 69.88 -41.04
N GLY A 257 -86.63 70.81 -40.13
CA GLY A 257 -86.69 70.57 -38.71
C GLY A 257 -88.07 70.66 -38.05
N CYS A 258 -88.05 70.52 -36.73
CA CYS A 258 -88.86 71.34 -35.84
C CYS A 258 -88.28 71.28 -34.44
N PHE A 259 -87.92 72.45 -33.94
CA PHE A 259 -87.79 72.77 -32.52
C PHE A 259 -89.13 72.50 -31.81
N LYS A 260 -89.09 71.88 -30.63
CA LYS A 260 -89.90 72.32 -29.47
C LYS A 260 -89.45 71.62 -28.18
N VAL A 261 -89.03 72.47 -27.24
CA VAL A 261 -88.95 72.21 -25.79
C VAL A 261 -90.37 72.24 -25.22
N PRO A 262 -90.68 71.42 -24.20
CA PRO A 262 -91.13 72.02 -22.95
C PRO A 262 -90.55 71.37 -21.68
N GLU A 263 -90.56 72.20 -20.63
CA GLU A 263 -90.13 72.02 -19.25
C GLU A 263 -90.86 70.91 -18.46
N GLU A 264 -90.06 70.35 -17.53
CA GLU A 264 -90.34 69.97 -16.14
C GLU A 264 -91.70 69.38 -15.70
N ALA A 265 -91.64 68.22 -15.03
CA ALA A 265 -92.30 68.03 -13.75
C ALA A 265 -91.65 66.90 -12.92
N VAL A 266 -91.50 67.22 -11.64
CA VAL A 266 -90.93 66.49 -10.51
C VAL A 266 -91.84 65.34 -10.04
N VAL A 267 -91.26 64.42 -9.26
CA VAL A 267 -91.83 63.63 -8.13
C VAL A 267 -91.71 62.12 -8.33
N GLY A 268 -91.05 61.45 -7.37
CA GLY A 268 -91.36 60.05 -7.04
C GLY A 268 -90.21 59.18 -6.55
N ASN A 269 -89.80 59.36 -5.30
CA ASN A 269 -88.90 58.49 -4.53
C ASN A 269 -89.33 57.00 -4.55
N ALA A 270 -88.38 56.05 -4.44
CA ALA A 270 -88.38 55.07 -3.34
C ALA A 270 -87.10 54.19 -3.31
N LYS A 271 -86.58 54.11 -2.08
CA LYS A 271 -85.44 53.34 -1.57
C LYS A 271 -85.72 51.84 -1.51
N LYS A 272 -84.66 51.02 -1.60
CA LYS A 272 -84.25 49.91 -0.70
C LYS A 272 -82.75 49.66 -0.97
N GLY A 273 -81.79 49.70 -0.05
CA GLY A 273 -81.82 49.70 1.40
C GLY A 273 -81.72 48.29 1.99
N GLU A 274 -80.49 47.80 2.20
CA GLU A 274 -79.99 46.99 3.34
C GLU A 274 -78.52 46.59 3.07
N LYS A 275 -77.48 47.07 3.79
CA LYS A 275 -77.04 46.77 5.18
C LYS A 275 -76.85 45.26 5.40
N GLN A 276 -75.85 44.71 6.08
CA GLN A 276 -74.64 45.12 6.81
C GLN A 276 -74.01 43.77 7.25
N LYS A 277 -72.68 43.66 7.37
CA LYS A 277 -71.99 43.21 8.61
C LYS A 277 -70.55 42.81 8.34
N THR A 278 -69.66 43.70 8.77
CA THR A 278 -68.41 43.33 9.43
C THR A 278 -68.74 42.72 10.80
N ILE A 279 -68.32 41.47 11.04
CA ILE A 279 -67.99 40.95 12.36
C ILE A 279 -66.78 40.02 12.17
N GLY A 280 -65.68 40.33 12.84
CA GLY A 280 -64.53 39.45 12.93
C GLY A 280 -64.82 38.24 13.81
N ALA A 281 -64.28 37.09 13.42
CA ALA A 281 -63.98 35.99 14.32
C ALA A 281 -62.83 35.18 13.69
N GLU A 282 -61.74 35.07 14.44
CA GLU A 282 -60.61 34.20 14.18
C GLU A 282 -61.07 32.76 13.92
N VAL A 283 -60.65 32.14 12.82
CA VAL A 283 -60.30 30.72 12.77
C VAL A 283 -59.27 30.54 11.65
N GLY A 284 -58.04 30.23 12.04
CA GLY A 284 -56.95 29.96 11.10
C GLY A 284 -57.23 28.76 10.19
N LYS A 285 -56.67 28.81 8.98
CA LYS A 285 -56.23 27.62 8.22
C LYS A 285 -55.33 28.00 7.03
N LYS A 286 -54.04 27.73 7.24
CA LYS A 286 -53.12 26.96 6.37
C LYS A 286 -52.81 27.52 4.97
N VAL A 287 -51.68 28.23 4.90
CA VAL A 287 -50.81 28.33 3.73
C VAL A 287 -50.30 26.91 3.33
N PRO A 288 -50.15 26.57 2.04
CA PRO A 288 -49.74 25.22 1.62
C PRO A 288 -48.26 24.97 1.95
N LYS A 289 -48.03 24.01 2.86
CA LYS A 289 -46.71 23.51 3.33
C LYS A 289 -45.93 22.70 2.28
N PHE A 290 -45.98 23.07 1.00
CA PHE A 290 -45.25 22.34 -0.03
C PHE A 290 -43.78 22.75 -0.10
N TRP A 291 -43.48 24.03 0.18
CA TRP A 291 -42.13 24.58 0.03
C TRP A 291 -41.20 24.35 1.23
N ASP A 292 -41.75 24.11 2.43
CA ASP A 292 -40.94 23.85 3.65
C ASP A 292 -40.31 22.46 3.70
N ARG A 293 -40.74 21.53 2.82
CA ARG A 293 -40.17 20.17 2.75
C ARG A 293 -38.99 20.04 1.79
N VAL A 294 -38.76 21.01 0.91
CA VAL A 294 -37.65 20.96 -0.07
C VAL A 294 -36.34 21.49 0.53
N LYS A 295 -36.41 22.30 1.61
CA LYS A 295 -35.22 22.83 2.31
C LYS A 295 -34.68 21.94 3.44
N LYS A 296 -35.28 20.77 3.70
CA LYS A 296 -34.86 19.85 4.79
C LYS A 296 -34.29 18.53 4.29
N LEU A 297 -33.86 18.45 3.04
CA LEU A 297 -32.93 17.41 2.61
C LEU A 297 -31.54 18.01 2.68
N ASP A 298 -30.98 17.96 3.90
CA ASP A 298 -29.54 18.05 4.09
C ASP A 298 -28.89 17.00 3.17
N ILE A 299 -28.17 17.52 2.20
CA ILE A 299 -27.25 16.78 1.36
C ILE A 299 -26.17 16.27 2.31
N PHE A 300 -26.28 15.01 2.71
CA PHE A 300 -25.27 14.36 3.52
C PHE A 300 -23.92 14.41 2.78
N LEU A 301 -22.99 15.05 3.47
CA LEU A 301 -21.55 15.00 3.27
C LEU A 301 -21.08 13.54 3.18
N CYS A 302 -20.42 13.20 2.07
CA CYS A 302 -19.33 12.23 2.08
C CYS A 302 -18.11 12.96 1.54
N ALA A 303 -17.43 13.69 2.42
CA ALA A 303 -16.03 14.04 2.23
C ALA A 303 -15.18 12.79 2.57
N PRO A 304 -14.07 12.56 1.85
CA PRO A 304 -13.17 11.46 2.13
C PRO A 304 -12.05 11.93 3.06
N GLU A 305 -11.94 11.35 4.25
CA GLU A 305 -10.68 11.29 4.99
C GLU A 305 -10.59 9.93 5.69
N PHE A 306 -9.65 9.08 5.29
CA PHE A 306 -8.38 8.89 6.02
C PHE A 306 -7.58 7.72 5.42
N ASN A 307 -6.26 7.99 5.33
CA ASN A 307 -5.09 7.11 5.40
C ASN A 307 -4.99 5.87 4.51
#